data_AF-A0A410X254-F1
#
_entry.id   AF-A0A410X254-F1
#
_cell.length_a   1.000
_cell.length_b   1.000
_cell.length_c   1.000
_cell.angle_alpha   90.00
_cell.angle_beta   90.00
_cell.angle_gamma   90.00
#
_symmetry.space_group_name_H-M   'P 1'
#
loop_
_entity.id
_entity.type
_entity.pdbx_description
1 polymer ?
#
loop_
_entity_poly.entity_id
_entity_poly.type
_entity_poly.pdbx_seq_one_letter_code
_entity_poly.pdbx_strand_id
1 'polypeptide(L)'
;MKEYPAVLRLEGKRCLVVGGGAVAERKIASLLEAGALVTVISPAATAAVEKWAEAGRITWHCGRYGEADHDYTKDKEGSDKGRPGTEASFYPDLSPYLIVFAATDNSQVNERVRTDADAAGKLVSSADKPDRGSLIVPAAVRRGKLTLAVSTSGASPALSAKIGRELQERYGPEYEIYLDFLAELRELVRSRVGDMPLRHELLRRLPSWRVLDRIAAGTYEAWRASLLDRLQAAQGSEEIFAAVWMEADQE
;
A
#
# COMPACT_ATOMS: atom_id res chain seq x y z
N MET A 1 -11.72 19.69 -5.23
CA MET A 1 -12.10 18.37 -5.77
C MET A 1 -12.50 17.47 -4.62
N LYS A 2 -13.44 16.54 -4.79
CA LYS A 2 -13.77 15.53 -3.76
C LYS A 2 -12.92 14.28 -4.04
N GLU A 3 -12.17 13.82 -3.05
CA GLU A 3 -11.44 12.55 -3.13
C GLU A 3 -12.39 11.36 -3.02
N TYR A 4 -12.05 10.26 -3.69
CA TYR A 4 -12.70 8.97 -3.50
C TYR A 4 -11.77 8.06 -2.69
N PRO A 5 -12.09 7.70 -1.44
CA PRO A 5 -11.26 6.83 -0.64
C PRO A 5 -11.33 5.39 -1.17
N ALA A 6 -10.19 4.82 -1.55
CA ALA A 6 -10.08 3.45 -2.02
C ALA A 6 -8.82 2.78 -1.52
N VAL A 7 -8.90 1.46 -1.30
CA VAL A 7 -7.74 0.60 -1.01
C VAL A 7 -7.43 -0.21 -2.26
N LEU A 8 -6.22 -0.08 -2.79
CA LEU A 8 -5.79 -0.75 -4.03
C LEU A 8 -4.98 -2.00 -3.72
N ARG A 9 -5.28 -3.10 -4.42
CA ARG A 9 -4.43 -4.30 -4.45
C ARG A 9 -3.46 -4.18 -5.61
N LEU A 10 -2.16 -4.14 -5.31
CA LEU A 10 -1.11 -3.93 -6.30
C LEU A 10 -0.27 -5.16 -6.59
N GLU A 11 -0.61 -6.31 -6.00
CA GLU A 11 0.09 -7.56 -6.23
C GLU A 11 0.14 -7.89 -7.74
N GLY A 12 1.36 -8.02 -8.27
CA GLY A 12 1.63 -8.27 -9.69
C GLY A 12 1.30 -7.09 -10.63
N LYS A 13 0.85 -5.94 -10.12
CA LYS A 13 0.58 -4.74 -10.92
C LYS A 13 1.85 -3.97 -11.17
N ARG A 14 2.01 -3.45 -12.39
CA ARG A 14 3.18 -2.64 -12.75
C ARG A 14 3.00 -1.20 -12.32
N CYS A 15 4.02 -0.66 -11.66
CA CYS A 15 4.06 0.73 -11.22
C CYS A 15 5.36 1.39 -11.69
N LEU A 16 5.25 2.60 -12.21
CA LEU A 16 6.40 3.39 -12.63
C LEU A 16 6.73 4.45 -11.58
N VAL A 17 8.01 4.60 -11.25
CA VAL A 17 8.52 5.68 -10.42
C VAL A 17 9.58 6.45 -11.20
N VAL A 18 9.34 7.73 -11.42
CA VAL A 18 10.29 8.64 -12.08
C VAL A 18 11.02 9.45 -11.02
N GLY A 19 12.32 9.23 -10.90
CA GLY A 19 13.16 9.71 -9.81
C GLY A 19 13.72 8.57 -8.96
N GLY A 20 14.92 8.78 -8.40
CA GLY A 20 15.65 7.80 -7.59
C GLY A 20 16.09 8.34 -6.23
N GLY A 21 15.66 9.55 -5.85
CA GLY A 21 16.00 10.17 -4.56
C GLY A 21 15.15 9.67 -3.38
N ALA A 22 15.33 10.28 -2.20
CA ALA A 22 14.67 9.86 -0.95
C ALA A 22 13.14 9.82 -1.01
N VAL A 23 12.52 10.70 -1.82
CA VAL A 23 11.07 10.69 -2.04
C VAL A 23 10.64 9.45 -2.82
N ALA A 24 11.34 9.15 -3.92
CA ALA A 24 11.09 7.99 -4.75
C ALA A 24 11.33 6.69 -3.96
N GLU A 25 12.40 6.62 -3.17
CA GLU A 25 12.73 5.48 -2.31
C GLU A 25 11.55 5.08 -1.40
N ARG A 26 10.94 6.05 -0.70
CA ARG A 26 9.77 5.79 0.15
C ARG A 26 8.57 5.25 -0.63
N LYS A 27 8.36 5.74 -1.86
CA LYS A 27 7.28 5.25 -2.74
C LYS A 27 7.57 3.84 -3.22
N ILE A 28 8.79 3.57 -3.65
CA ILE A 28 9.26 2.23 -4.07
C ILE A 28 9.08 1.22 -2.94
N ALA A 29 9.51 1.56 -1.72
CA ALA A 29 9.32 0.70 -0.55
C ALA A 29 7.84 0.33 -0.35
N SER A 30 6.95 1.33 -0.34
CA SER A 30 5.50 1.09 -0.15
C SER A 30 4.86 0.26 -1.28
N LEU A 31 5.37 0.38 -2.51
CA LEU A 31 4.91 -0.39 -3.66
C LEU A 31 5.39 -1.85 -3.58
N LEU A 32 6.66 -2.06 -3.20
CA LEU A 32 7.22 -3.39 -2.98
C LEU A 32 6.50 -4.14 -1.85
N GLU A 33 6.21 -3.47 -0.74
CA GLU A 33 5.40 -4.03 0.35
C GLU A 33 3.99 -4.42 -0.11
N ALA A 34 3.44 -3.74 -1.11
CA ALA A 34 2.14 -4.05 -1.70
C ALA A 34 2.20 -5.12 -2.80
N GLY A 35 3.38 -5.70 -3.07
CA GLY A 35 3.59 -6.73 -4.09
C GLY A 35 3.62 -6.21 -5.54
N ALA A 36 3.81 -4.90 -5.73
CA ALA A 36 3.87 -4.30 -7.05
C ALA A 36 5.16 -4.65 -7.80
N LEU A 37 5.07 -4.75 -9.12
CA LEU A 37 6.22 -4.82 -10.03
C LEU A 37 6.68 -3.39 -10.31
N VAL A 38 7.80 -2.98 -9.71
CA VAL A 38 8.24 -1.58 -9.77
C VAL A 38 9.30 -1.39 -10.85
N THR A 39 9.06 -0.41 -11.71
CA THR A 39 10.06 0.13 -12.64
C THR A 39 10.47 1.53 -12.20
N VAL A 40 11.76 1.82 -12.22
CA VAL A 40 12.32 3.12 -11.83
C VAL A 40 13.05 3.73 -13.03
N ILE A 41 12.80 5.00 -13.33
CA ILE A 41 13.57 5.79 -14.30
C ILE A 41 14.27 6.90 -13.54
N SER A 42 15.59 6.86 -13.48
CA SER A 42 16.36 7.95 -12.88
C SER A 42 17.83 7.89 -13.28
N PRO A 43 18.51 9.04 -13.50
CA PRO A 43 19.95 9.05 -13.82
C PRO A 43 20.82 8.67 -12.62
N ALA A 44 20.29 8.80 -11.40
CA ALA A 44 20.96 8.44 -10.16
C ALA A 44 19.94 7.88 -9.17
N ALA A 45 20.38 7.02 -8.26
CA ALA A 45 19.54 6.36 -7.29
C ALA A 45 20.17 6.41 -5.89
N THR A 46 19.37 6.32 -4.84
CA THR A 46 19.89 6.09 -3.49
C THR A 46 20.43 4.66 -3.38
N ALA A 47 21.32 4.43 -2.41
CA ALA A 47 21.88 3.10 -2.15
C ALA A 47 20.81 2.02 -1.87
N ALA A 48 19.67 2.39 -1.30
CA ALA A 48 18.55 1.46 -1.10
C ALA A 48 17.90 1.05 -2.44
N VAL A 49 17.70 2.01 -3.34
CA VAL A 49 17.15 1.75 -4.68
C VAL A 49 18.11 0.92 -5.52
N GLU A 50 19.41 1.20 -5.47
CA GLU A 50 20.45 0.40 -6.13
C GLU A 50 20.43 -1.06 -5.63
N LYS A 51 20.42 -1.27 -4.31
CA LYS A 51 20.32 -2.61 -3.71
C LYS A 51 19.08 -3.37 -4.14
N TRP A 52 17.92 -2.70 -4.26
CA TRP A 52 16.71 -3.35 -4.76
C TRP A 52 16.81 -3.73 -6.23
N ALA A 53 17.51 -2.93 -7.05
CA ALA A 53 17.75 -3.24 -8.46
C ALA A 53 18.71 -4.43 -8.61
N GLU A 54 19.83 -4.44 -7.86
CA GLU A 54 20.79 -5.55 -7.82
C GLU A 54 20.15 -6.86 -7.35
N ALA A 55 19.26 -6.78 -6.36
CA ALA A 55 18.50 -7.93 -5.87
C ALA A 55 17.36 -8.36 -6.81
N GLY A 56 17.17 -7.70 -7.96
CA GLY A 56 16.11 -7.99 -8.92
C GLY A 56 14.69 -7.69 -8.43
N ARG A 57 14.55 -6.92 -7.34
CA ARG A 57 13.25 -6.54 -6.77
C ARG A 57 12.56 -5.43 -7.57
N ILE A 58 13.35 -4.62 -8.29
CA ILE A 58 12.86 -3.56 -9.18
C ILE A 58 13.60 -3.63 -10.52
N THR A 59 12.99 -3.09 -11.56
CA THR A 59 13.69 -2.79 -12.82
C THR A 59 14.13 -1.33 -12.81
N TRP A 60 15.43 -1.05 -12.84
CA TRP A 60 15.94 0.32 -12.89
C TRP A 60 16.50 0.65 -14.27
N HIS A 61 15.99 1.72 -14.88
CA HIS A 61 16.51 2.35 -16.07
C HIS A 61 17.32 3.59 -15.67
N CYS A 62 18.64 3.51 -15.84
CA CYS A 62 19.54 4.64 -15.65
C CYS A 62 19.38 5.63 -16.82
N GLY A 63 18.68 6.73 -16.57
CA GLY A 63 18.36 7.73 -17.59
C GLY A 63 17.38 8.79 -17.08
N ARG A 64 17.25 9.87 -17.84
CA ARG A 64 16.28 10.95 -17.54
C ARG A 64 14.94 10.66 -18.22
N TYR A 65 13.85 11.02 -17.57
CA TYR A 65 12.54 10.96 -18.19
C TYR A 65 12.39 12.14 -19.15
N GLY A 66 12.36 11.84 -20.46
CA GLY A 66 12.08 12.81 -21.53
C GLY A 66 13.26 13.25 -22.40
N GLU A 67 13.13 12.99 -23.71
CA GLU A 67 13.43 13.80 -24.92
C GLU A 67 13.45 12.87 -26.14
N ALA A 68 12.56 13.11 -27.11
CA ALA A 68 12.60 12.53 -28.46
C ALA A 68 12.72 13.62 -29.55
N ASP A 69 12.63 14.92 -29.21
CA ASP A 69 12.64 16.05 -30.16
C ASP A 69 13.80 17.03 -29.96
N HIS A 70 14.85 16.62 -29.23
CA HIS A 70 16.13 17.33 -29.26
C HIS A 70 17.17 16.43 -29.92
N ASP A 71 17.30 16.64 -31.22
CA ASP A 71 18.40 16.15 -32.01
C ASP A 71 19.69 16.82 -31.50
N TYR A 72 20.40 16.14 -30.58
CA TYR A 72 21.70 16.59 -30.05
C TYR A 72 22.79 16.67 -31.14
N THR A 73 22.49 16.31 -32.40
CA THR A 73 23.47 16.36 -33.49
C THR A 73 23.76 17.77 -34.01
N LYS A 74 23.08 18.83 -33.53
CA LYS A 74 23.38 20.20 -34.00
C LYS A 74 24.38 21.02 -33.19
N ASP A 75 24.72 20.60 -31.98
CA ASP A 75 25.74 21.30 -31.19
C ASP A 75 26.85 20.33 -30.77
N LYS A 76 27.82 20.10 -31.69
CA LYS A 76 29.26 19.91 -31.41
C LYS A 76 30.01 19.44 -32.66
N GLU A 77 30.50 20.40 -33.44
CA GLU A 77 31.87 20.27 -33.95
C GLU A 77 32.82 20.45 -32.75
N GLY A 78 33.55 19.40 -32.38
CA GLY A 78 34.69 19.52 -31.46
C GLY A 78 34.63 18.67 -30.19
N SER A 79 35.51 17.66 -30.18
CA SER A 79 36.18 17.03 -29.02
C SER A 79 35.33 16.46 -27.87
N ASP A 80 35.24 15.12 -27.79
CA ASP A 80 36.09 14.29 -26.91
C ASP A 80 35.44 12.91 -26.73
N LYS A 81 36.02 11.89 -27.37
CA LYS A 81 35.50 10.51 -27.34
C LYS A 81 36.09 9.79 -26.12
N GLY A 82 35.36 9.67 -25.02
CA GLY A 82 35.82 8.79 -23.93
C GLY A 82 35.27 8.94 -22.50
N ARG A 83 34.11 9.55 -22.25
CA ARG A 83 33.46 9.50 -20.90
C ARG A 83 32.13 8.73 -20.95
N PRO A 84 31.83 7.84 -19.98
CA PRO A 84 30.47 7.38 -19.77
C PRO A 84 29.66 8.58 -19.27
N GLY A 85 28.86 9.18 -20.16
CA GLY A 85 28.27 10.50 -19.91
C GLY A 85 27.46 11.07 -21.07
N THR A 86 26.87 10.23 -21.92
CA THR A 86 25.76 10.63 -22.79
C THR A 86 24.48 10.12 -22.14
N GLU A 87 23.88 10.95 -21.28
CA GLU A 87 22.67 10.66 -20.53
C GLU A 87 21.50 10.41 -21.49
N ALA A 88 21.17 9.14 -21.75
CA ALA A 88 20.07 8.78 -22.62
C ALA A 88 18.73 9.17 -21.96
N SER A 89 17.93 9.94 -22.69
CA SER A 89 16.53 10.17 -22.37
C SER A 89 15.71 8.93 -22.66
N PHE A 90 14.80 8.58 -21.74
CA PHE A 90 13.98 7.39 -21.83
C PHE A 90 12.48 7.75 -21.89
N TYR A 91 11.79 7.24 -22.90
CA TYR A 91 10.33 7.33 -23.04
C TYR A 91 9.73 5.92 -22.90
N PRO A 92 9.22 5.55 -21.71
CA PRO A 92 8.53 4.28 -21.57
C PRO A 92 7.19 4.30 -22.30
N ASP A 93 6.80 3.17 -22.88
CA ASP A 93 5.39 2.90 -23.11
C ASP A 93 4.69 2.89 -21.74
N LEU A 94 3.72 3.79 -21.52
CA LEU A 94 2.99 3.88 -20.27
C LEU A 94 1.86 2.84 -20.16
N SER A 95 1.43 2.23 -21.27
CA SER A 95 0.36 1.25 -21.35
C SER A 95 0.40 0.15 -20.29
N PRO A 96 1.55 -0.49 -19.98
CA PRO A 96 1.59 -1.58 -19.00
C PRO A 96 1.46 -1.13 -17.54
N TYR A 97 1.66 0.15 -17.23
CA TYR A 97 1.63 0.64 -15.85
C TYR A 97 0.21 1.01 -15.40
N LEU A 98 -0.08 0.75 -14.13
CA LEU A 98 -1.32 1.16 -13.46
C LEU A 98 -1.16 2.52 -12.75
N ILE A 99 -0.04 2.68 -12.05
CA ILE A 99 0.29 3.88 -11.26
C ILE A 99 1.63 4.43 -11.73
N VAL A 100 1.71 5.75 -11.86
CA VAL A 100 2.93 6.50 -12.17
C VAL A 100 3.21 7.50 -11.05
N PHE A 101 4.45 7.51 -10.54
CA PHE A 101 4.91 8.47 -9.55
C PHE A 101 5.90 9.44 -10.19
N ALA A 102 5.61 10.73 -10.09
CA ALA A 102 6.54 11.82 -10.39
C ALA A 102 7.23 12.26 -9.09
N ALA A 103 8.49 11.86 -8.93
CA ALA A 103 9.26 12.02 -7.69
C ALA A 103 10.69 12.53 -7.94
N THR A 104 10.83 13.46 -8.88
CA THR A 104 12.10 14.15 -9.16
C THR A 104 12.17 15.51 -8.46
N ASP A 105 13.38 16.07 -8.36
CA ASP A 105 13.64 17.44 -7.95
C ASP A 105 13.35 18.47 -9.06
N ASN A 106 13.11 18.00 -10.29
CA ASN A 106 12.79 18.84 -11.44
C ASN A 106 11.27 18.92 -11.68
N SER A 107 10.69 20.07 -11.34
CA SER A 107 9.26 20.33 -11.53
C SER A 107 8.78 20.24 -12.99
N GLN A 108 9.63 20.52 -13.99
CA GLN A 108 9.28 20.38 -15.41
C GLN A 108 9.16 18.90 -15.80
N VAL A 109 10.06 18.07 -15.29
CA VAL A 109 9.99 16.61 -15.49
C VAL A 109 8.74 16.05 -14.81
N ASN A 110 8.46 16.46 -13.57
CA ASN A 110 7.26 16.01 -12.86
C ASN A 110 5.97 16.39 -13.61
N GLU A 111 5.88 17.61 -14.14
CA GLU A 111 4.74 18.07 -14.94
C GLU A 111 4.59 17.26 -16.24
N ARG A 112 5.71 16.94 -16.91
CA ARG A 112 5.70 16.10 -18.12
C ARG A 112 5.22 14.67 -17.84
N VAL A 113 5.77 14.03 -16.81
CA VAL A 113 5.34 12.70 -16.34
C VAL A 113 3.84 12.69 -16.06
N ARG A 114 3.33 13.76 -15.43
CA ARG A 114 1.91 13.93 -15.16
C ARG A 114 1.08 14.02 -16.43
N THR A 115 1.45 14.89 -17.36
CA THR A 115 0.75 15.04 -18.64
C THR A 115 0.72 13.73 -19.42
N ASP A 116 1.85 13.03 -19.52
CA ASP A 116 1.94 11.77 -20.24
C ASP A 116 1.09 10.67 -19.56
N ALA A 117 1.13 10.59 -18.23
CA ALA A 117 0.34 9.64 -17.46
C ALA A 117 -1.17 9.92 -17.58
N ASP A 118 -1.59 11.18 -17.51
CA ASP A 118 -2.99 11.58 -17.69
C ASP A 118 -3.47 11.26 -19.11
N ALA A 119 -2.66 11.54 -20.14
CA ALA A 119 -2.98 11.21 -21.53
C ALA A 119 -3.11 9.69 -21.76
N ALA A 120 -2.32 8.89 -21.03
CA ALA A 120 -2.40 7.44 -21.05
C ALA A 120 -3.47 6.85 -20.09
N GLY A 121 -4.26 7.69 -19.42
CA GLY A 121 -5.32 7.27 -18.50
C GLY A 121 -4.80 6.57 -17.22
N LYS A 122 -3.62 6.96 -16.74
CA LYS A 122 -2.96 6.33 -15.59
C LYS A 122 -3.21 7.10 -14.31
N LEU A 123 -3.19 6.40 -13.17
CA LEU A 123 -3.20 7.05 -11.86
C LEU A 123 -1.82 7.68 -11.64
N VAL A 124 -1.78 9.00 -11.46
CA VAL A 124 -0.52 9.73 -11.28
C VAL A 124 -0.47 10.45 -9.95
N SER A 125 0.65 10.29 -9.25
CA SER A 125 0.92 10.99 -7.99
C SER A 125 2.22 11.78 -8.13
N SER A 126 2.15 13.09 -7.85
CA SER A 126 3.32 13.98 -7.84
C SER A 126 3.73 14.32 -6.42
N ALA A 127 5.03 14.28 -6.15
CA ALA A 127 5.55 14.55 -4.82
C ALA A 127 5.58 16.04 -4.44
N ASP A 128 5.67 16.92 -5.42
CA ASP A 128 5.83 18.37 -5.26
C ASP A 128 4.49 19.14 -5.20
N LYS A 129 3.47 18.65 -5.93
CA LYS A 129 2.15 19.28 -6.06
C LYS A 129 1.04 18.25 -5.89
N PRO A 130 0.66 17.92 -4.64
CA PRO A 130 -0.35 16.90 -4.35
C PRO A 130 -1.74 17.22 -4.94
N ASP A 131 -2.02 18.50 -5.19
CA ASP A 131 -3.26 19.04 -5.74
C ASP A 131 -3.43 18.79 -7.25
N ARG A 132 -2.38 18.36 -7.94
CA ARG A 132 -2.37 18.21 -9.41
C ARG A 132 -2.39 16.76 -9.91
N GLY A 133 -2.23 15.76 -9.04
CA GLY A 133 -2.29 14.34 -9.42
C GLY A 133 -3.68 13.73 -9.33
N SER A 134 -3.94 12.66 -10.09
CA SER A 134 -5.16 11.85 -9.97
C SER A 134 -5.12 10.85 -8.80
N LEU A 135 -3.96 10.69 -8.15
CA LEU A 135 -3.75 9.84 -6.99
C LEU A 135 -3.04 10.58 -5.84
N ILE A 136 -3.67 10.57 -4.67
CA ILE A 136 -3.05 10.97 -3.40
C ILE A 136 -2.71 9.71 -2.62
N VAL A 137 -1.46 9.61 -2.16
CA VAL A 137 -1.03 8.54 -1.25
C VAL A 137 -0.98 9.11 0.16
N PRO A 138 -2.01 8.87 0.99
CA PRO A 138 -2.09 9.42 2.34
C PRO A 138 -1.05 8.80 3.28
N ALA A 139 -0.87 9.43 4.44
CA ALA A 139 -0.23 8.76 5.57
C ALA A 139 -1.08 7.56 5.97
N ALA A 140 -0.46 6.38 6.06
CA ALA A 140 -1.13 5.15 6.42
C ALA A 140 -0.46 4.48 7.62
N VAL A 141 -1.29 3.99 8.54
CA VAL A 141 -0.89 3.11 9.65
C VAL A 141 -1.30 1.69 9.29
N ARG A 142 -0.38 0.74 9.45
CA ARG A 142 -0.60 -0.68 9.17
C ARG A 142 -0.38 -1.53 10.43
N ARG A 143 -1.27 -2.50 10.68
CA ARG A 143 -1.17 -3.55 11.71
C ARG A 143 -1.67 -4.86 11.10
N GLY A 144 -0.76 -5.68 10.56
CA GLY A 144 -1.12 -6.79 9.68
C GLY A 144 -2.21 -6.43 8.66
N LYS A 145 -3.41 -7.01 8.84
CA LYS A 145 -4.59 -6.81 7.99
C LYS A 145 -5.31 -5.46 8.18
N LEU A 146 -5.04 -4.70 9.24
CA LEU A 146 -5.61 -3.36 9.46
C LEU A 146 -4.81 -2.32 8.67
N THR A 147 -5.50 -1.53 7.84
CA THR A 147 -4.94 -0.33 7.23
C THR A 147 -5.82 0.86 7.57
N LEU A 148 -5.23 1.88 8.19
CA LEU A 148 -5.86 3.16 8.47
C LEU A 148 -5.15 4.22 7.63
N ALA A 149 -5.89 5.06 6.93
CA ALA A 149 -5.33 6.13 6.09
C ALA A 149 -5.98 7.47 6.43
N VAL A 150 -5.17 8.52 6.53
CA VAL A 150 -5.64 9.88 6.84
C VAL A 150 -5.30 10.82 5.69
N SER A 151 -6.33 11.45 5.13
CA SER A 151 -6.21 12.53 4.16
C SER A 151 -6.85 13.80 4.72
N THR A 152 -6.16 14.94 4.57
CA THR A 152 -6.72 16.28 4.79
C THR A 152 -6.93 17.02 3.47
N SER A 153 -7.01 16.31 2.34
CA SER A 153 -7.07 16.89 1.01
C SER A 153 -6.00 17.92 0.72
N GLY A 154 -4.79 17.65 1.21
CA GLY A 154 -3.64 18.54 1.09
C GLY A 154 -3.70 19.79 1.97
N ALA A 155 -4.79 20.06 2.70
CA ALA A 155 -4.94 21.27 3.50
C ALA A 155 -3.93 21.35 4.65
N SER A 156 -3.55 20.20 5.24
CA SER A 156 -2.53 20.16 6.28
C SER A 156 -1.84 18.79 6.36
N PRO A 157 -0.65 18.66 5.75
CA PRO A 157 0.19 17.47 5.92
C PRO A 157 0.58 17.24 7.38
N ALA A 158 0.82 18.31 8.15
CA ALA A 158 1.17 18.23 9.57
C ALA A 158 0.04 17.63 10.42
N LEU A 159 -1.22 18.02 10.16
CA LEU A 159 -2.37 17.44 10.84
C LEU A 159 -2.60 15.99 10.44
N SER A 160 -2.46 15.65 9.15
CA SER A 160 -2.54 14.25 8.68
C SER A 160 -1.53 13.36 9.42
N ALA A 161 -0.29 13.84 9.56
CA ALA A 161 0.75 13.13 10.30
C ALA A 161 0.44 13.03 11.81
N LYS A 162 -0.15 14.07 12.42
CA LYS A 162 -0.57 14.04 13.83
C LYS A 162 -1.65 12.99 14.07
N ILE A 163 -2.74 13.00 13.30
CA ILE A 163 -3.82 12.02 13.40
C ILE A 163 -3.27 10.61 13.12
N GLY A 164 -2.38 10.46 12.14
CA GLY A 164 -1.72 9.20 11.87
C GLY A 164 -0.97 8.63 13.08
N ARG A 165 -0.24 9.48 13.83
CA ARG A 165 0.42 9.06 15.07
C ARG A 165 -0.58 8.65 16.16
N GLU A 166 -1.64 9.44 16.36
CA GLU A 166 -2.70 9.11 17.34
C GLU A 166 -3.37 7.77 17.02
N LEU A 167 -3.62 7.48 15.74
CA LEU A 167 -4.15 6.19 15.30
C LEU A 167 -3.15 5.05 15.53
N GLN A 168 -1.86 5.30 15.35
CA GLN A 168 -0.80 4.32 15.62
C GLN A 168 -0.69 3.98 17.11
N GLU A 169 -0.89 4.95 18.00
CA GLU A 169 -0.93 4.74 19.44
C GLU A 169 -2.21 4.01 19.87
N ARG A 170 -3.35 4.35 19.28
CA ARG A 170 -4.65 3.76 19.64
C ARG A 170 -4.86 2.35 19.09
N TYR A 171 -4.37 2.06 17.90
CA TYR A 171 -4.48 0.76 17.25
C TYR A 171 -3.10 0.09 17.25
N GLY A 172 -2.76 -0.57 18.35
CA GLY A 172 -1.45 -1.17 18.58
C GLY A 172 -1.21 -2.48 17.81
N PRO A 173 -0.04 -3.11 18.01
CA PRO A 173 0.34 -4.39 17.39
C PRO A 173 -0.67 -5.52 17.62
N GLU A 174 -1.38 -5.51 18.74
CA GLU A 174 -2.39 -6.51 19.11
C GLU A 174 -3.52 -6.65 18.08
N TYR A 175 -3.78 -5.61 17.28
CA TYR A 175 -4.77 -5.65 16.20
C TYR A 175 -4.39 -6.60 15.06
N GLU A 176 -3.11 -6.92 14.90
CA GLU A 176 -2.66 -7.91 13.93
C GLU A 176 -3.16 -9.30 14.33
N ILE A 177 -2.87 -9.71 15.58
CA ILE A 177 -3.34 -10.98 16.16
C ILE A 177 -4.87 -11.03 16.17
N TYR A 178 -5.51 -9.93 16.59
CA TYR A 178 -6.97 -9.86 16.67
C TYR A 178 -7.66 -10.02 15.31
N LEU A 179 -7.17 -9.36 14.25
CA LEU A 179 -7.77 -9.49 12.92
C LEU A 179 -7.49 -10.85 12.27
N ASP A 180 -6.35 -11.46 12.57
CA ASP A 180 -6.08 -12.82 12.14
C ASP A 180 -7.06 -13.81 12.76
N PHE A 181 -7.33 -13.67 14.05
CA PHE A 181 -8.36 -14.43 14.76
C PHE A 181 -9.76 -14.22 14.18
N LEU A 182 -10.19 -12.97 13.97
CA LEU A 182 -11.50 -12.68 13.38
C LEU A 182 -11.65 -13.27 11.97
N ALA A 183 -10.59 -13.25 11.17
CA ALA A 183 -10.60 -13.85 9.84
C ALA A 183 -10.77 -15.37 9.91
N GLU A 184 -10.07 -16.04 10.82
CA GLU A 184 -10.20 -17.48 11.05
C GLU A 184 -11.63 -17.86 11.50
N LEU A 185 -12.16 -17.16 12.50
CA LEU A 185 -13.53 -17.40 12.98
C LEU A 185 -14.57 -17.16 11.89
N ARG A 186 -14.37 -16.12 11.07
CA ARG A 186 -15.27 -15.84 9.94
C ARG A 186 -15.33 -17.01 8.97
N GLU A 187 -14.20 -17.63 8.64
CA GLU A 187 -14.17 -18.79 7.75
C GLU A 187 -14.80 -20.03 8.40
N LEU A 188 -14.60 -20.26 9.69
CA LEU A 188 -15.27 -21.34 10.44
C LEU A 188 -16.79 -21.16 10.42
N VAL A 189 -17.29 -19.97 10.74
CA VAL A 189 -18.73 -19.68 10.73
C VAL A 189 -19.32 -19.82 9.32
N ARG A 190 -18.62 -19.34 8.28
CA ARG A 190 -19.07 -19.47 6.88
C ARG A 190 -19.13 -20.92 6.40
N SER A 191 -18.19 -21.76 6.83
CA SER A 191 -18.09 -23.16 6.40
C SER A 191 -19.05 -24.08 7.15
N ARG A 192 -19.39 -23.79 8.41
CA ARG A 192 -20.22 -24.69 9.24
C ARG A 192 -21.67 -24.24 9.43
N VAL A 193 -21.97 -22.94 9.36
CA VAL A 193 -23.34 -22.43 9.57
C VAL A 193 -24.03 -22.26 8.23
N GLY A 194 -24.90 -23.19 7.85
CA GLY A 194 -25.63 -23.13 6.58
C GLY A 194 -26.73 -22.06 6.52
N ASP A 195 -27.32 -21.74 7.67
CA ASP A 195 -28.38 -20.73 7.82
C ASP A 195 -27.82 -19.31 7.60
N MET A 196 -28.32 -18.61 6.58
CA MET A 196 -27.82 -17.29 6.19
C MET A 196 -28.15 -16.18 7.20
N PRO A 197 -29.41 -16.01 7.67
CA PRO A 197 -29.72 -15.13 8.80
C PRO A 197 -28.83 -15.34 10.02
N LEU A 198 -28.69 -16.59 10.47
CA LEU A 198 -27.89 -16.92 11.66
C LEU A 198 -26.41 -16.61 11.46
N ARG A 199 -25.87 -17.00 10.29
CA ARG A 199 -24.48 -16.70 9.90
C ARG A 199 -24.22 -15.20 9.91
N HIS A 200 -25.13 -14.39 9.39
CA HIS A 200 -24.98 -12.93 9.37
C HIS A 200 -24.94 -12.36 10.78
N GLU A 201 -25.84 -12.80 11.67
CA GLU A 201 -25.88 -12.33 13.06
C GLU A 201 -24.60 -12.71 13.82
N LEU A 202 -24.10 -13.94 13.64
CA LEU A 202 -22.83 -14.38 14.25
C LEU A 202 -21.65 -13.51 13.80
N LEU A 203 -21.50 -13.30 12.49
CA LEU A 203 -20.41 -12.49 11.94
C LEU A 203 -20.48 -11.03 12.38
N ARG A 204 -21.68 -10.49 12.58
CA ARG A 204 -21.90 -9.12 13.07
C ARG A 204 -21.45 -8.96 14.52
N ARG A 205 -21.55 -10.02 15.33
CA ARG A 205 -21.20 -10.00 16.75
C ARG A 205 -19.73 -10.24 17.04
N LEU A 206 -18.99 -10.98 16.22
CA LEU A 206 -17.57 -11.28 16.49
C LEU A 206 -16.72 -10.05 16.90
N PRO A 207 -16.88 -8.86 16.30
CA PRO A 207 -16.09 -7.70 16.68
C PRO A 207 -16.40 -7.10 18.06
N SER A 208 -17.51 -7.49 18.71
CA SER A 208 -17.88 -6.99 20.04
C SER A 208 -17.17 -7.71 21.18
N TRP A 209 -16.42 -8.76 20.87
CA TRP A 209 -15.72 -9.56 21.86
C TRP A 209 -14.49 -8.84 22.42
N ARG A 210 -14.23 -9.04 23.71
CA ARG A 210 -13.08 -8.45 24.43
C ARG A 210 -11.77 -9.23 24.18
N VAL A 211 -11.51 -9.60 22.93
CA VAL A 211 -10.31 -10.36 22.54
C VAL A 211 -9.03 -9.58 22.82
N LEU A 212 -9.07 -8.26 22.59
CA LEU A 212 -7.93 -7.37 22.87
C LEU A 212 -7.52 -7.41 24.34
N ASP A 213 -8.49 -7.47 25.26
CA ASP A 213 -8.20 -7.56 26.71
C ASP A 213 -7.55 -8.91 27.06
N ARG A 214 -7.98 -10.00 26.39
CA ARG A 214 -7.37 -11.33 26.57
C ARG A 214 -5.94 -11.38 26.03
N ILE A 215 -5.67 -10.71 24.91
CA ILE A 215 -4.32 -10.56 24.36
C ILE A 215 -3.45 -9.78 25.34
N ALA A 216 -3.93 -8.63 25.83
CA ALA A 216 -3.21 -7.82 26.80
C ALA A 216 -2.93 -8.56 28.12
N ALA A 217 -3.87 -9.40 28.57
CA ALA A 217 -3.73 -10.23 29.77
C ALA A 217 -2.88 -11.50 29.57
N GLY A 218 -2.42 -11.81 28.34
CA GLY A 218 -1.65 -13.02 28.03
C GLY A 218 -2.46 -14.32 28.14
N THR A 219 -3.78 -14.25 28.22
CA THR A 219 -4.68 -15.41 28.32
C THR A 219 -5.23 -15.87 26.98
N TYR A 220 -4.95 -15.12 25.92
CA TYR A 220 -5.50 -15.32 24.57
C TYR A 220 -5.26 -16.72 24.02
N GLU A 221 -4.05 -17.28 24.08
CA GLU A 221 -3.76 -18.57 23.44
C GLU A 221 -4.54 -19.73 24.06
N ALA A 222 -4.55 -19.81 25.40
CA ALA A 222 -5.30 -20.84 26.12
C ALA A 222 -6.81 -20.71 25.89
N TRP A 223 -7.32 -19.48 25.92
CA TRP A 223 -8.74 -19.20 25.64
C TRP A 223 -9.10 -19.56 24.19
N ARG A 224 -8.29 -19.15 23.22
CA ARG A 224 -8.51 -19.43 21.79
C ARG A 224 -8.53 -20.93 21.53
N ALA A 225 -7.58 -21.69 22.08
CA ALA A 225 -7.57 -23.14 21.94
C ALA A 225 -8.88 -23.76 22.48
N SER A 226 -9.27 -23.38 23.69
CA SER A 226 -10.51 -23.86 24.31
C SER A 226 -11.76 -23.51 23.51
N LEU A 227 -11.83 -22.30 22.94
CA LEU A 227 -12.93 -21.87 22.09
C LEU A 227 -12.98 -22.66 20.77
N LEU A 228 -11.84 -22.82 20.10
CA LEU A 228 -11.76 -23.55 18.84
C LEU A 228 -12.14 -25.01 19.03
N ASP A 229 -11.72 -25.65 20.13
CA ASP A 229 -12.12 -27.01 20.48
C ASP A 229 -13.66 -27.12 20.62
N ARG A 230 -14.31 -26.17 21.31
CA ARG A 230 -15.78 -26.13 21.42
C ARG A 230 -16.44 -25.95 20.05
N LEU A 231 -15.94 -25.02 19.24
CA LEU A 231 -16.48 -24.74 17.91
C LEU A 231 -16.27 -25.91 16.94
N GLN A 232 -15.20 -26.69 17.10
CA GLN A 232 -14.95 -27.90 16.32
C GLN A 232 -15.83 -29.07 16.76
N ALA A 233 -16.04 -29.24 18.07
CA ALA A 233 -16.92 -30.26 18.63
C ALA A 233 -18.40 -30.07 18.29
N ALA A 234 -18.82 -28.83 18.01
CA ALA A 234 -20.20 -28.51 17.65
C ALA A 234 -20.66 -29.28 16.39
N GLN A 235 -21.82 -29.93 16.48
CA GLN A 235 -22.41 -30.74 15.41
C GLN A 235 -23.44 -29.98 14.57
N GLY A 236 -23.91 -28.82 15.04
CA GLY A 236 -24.95 -28.03 14.37
C GLY A 236 -24.82 -26.52 14.54
N SER A 237 -25.56 -25.79 13.72
CA SER A 237 -25.56 -24.31 13.72
C SER A 237 -25.97 -23.70 15.07
N GLU A 238 -26.86 -24.35 15.81
CA GLU A 238 -27.31 -23.90 17.14
C GLU A 238 -26.21 -24.02 18.20
N GLU A 239 -25.40 -25.08 18.17
CA GLU A 239 -24.29 -25.27 19.10
C GLU A 239 -23.15 -24.28 18.82
N ILE A 240 -22.87 -24.01 17.53
CA ILE A 240 -21.96 -22.95 17.12
C ILE A 240 -22.48 -21.60 17.59
N PHE A 241 -23.78 -21.36 17.43
CA PHE A 241 -24.40 -20.13 17.91
C PHE A 241 -24.27 -20.00 19.42
N ALA A 242 -24.59 -21.03 20.20
CA ALA A 242 -24.46 -21.02 21.65
C ALA A 242 -23.00 -20.75 22.09
N ALA A 243 -22.02 -21.40 21.44
CA ALA A 243 -20.60 -21.17 21.73
C ALA A 243 -20.17 -19.72 21.47
N VAL A 244 -20.62 -19.13 20.37
CA VAL A 244 -20.33 -17.72 20.04
C VAL A 244 -21.12 -16.76 20.94
N TRP A 245 -22.37 -17.11 21.27
CA TRP A 245 -23.26 -16.28 22.07
C TRP A 245 -22.79 -16.20 23.52
N MET A 246 -22.39 -17.32 24.12
CA MET A 246 -21.88 -17.33 25.49
C MET A 246 -20.60 -16.50 25.67
N GLU A 247 -19.75 -16.38 24.64
CA GLU A 247 -18.55 -15.54 24.71
C GLU A 247 -18.88 -14.05 24.55
N ALA A 248 -19.95 -13.71 23.83
CA ALA A 248 -20.37 -12.32 23.66
C ALA A 248 -21.01 -11.73 24.93
N ASP A 249 -21.66 -12.57 25.74
CA ASP A 249 -22.44 -12.19 26.91
C ASP A 249 -21.70 -12.39 28.25
N GLN A 250 -20.43 -12.82 28.25
CA GLN A 250 -19.57 -12.77 29.44
C GLN A 250 -19.13 -11.32 29.69
N GLU A 251 -20.06 -10.53 30.23
CA GLU A 251 -19.88 -9.17 30.77
C GLU A 251 -19.02 -9.13 32.05
#